data_AF-I1M296-F1
#
_entry.id   AF-I1M296-F1
#
_cell.length_a   1.000
_cell.length_b   1.000
_cell.length_c   1.000
_cell.angle_alpha   90.00
_cell.angle_beta   90.00
_cell.angle_gamma   90.00
#
_symmetry.space_group_name_H-M   'P 1'
#
loop_
_entity.id
_entity.type
_entity.pdbx_description
1 polymer ?
#
loop_
_entity_poly.entity_id
_entity_poly.type
_entity_poly.pdbx_seq_one_letter_code
_entity_poly.pdbx_strand_id
1 'polypeptide(L)'
;MSLFLLEIRQLAEIEAMAASKKLITREEWEKKLSDVKIRKEDMNKLVMNFLVTEGYVEAAEKFRMESGTEPDIDLATITDRMAVKKAVQSGNVEDAIEKVNDLNPEILDTNPQLFFHLQQQRLIELIRNGKVEEALEFAQEELAPRGEENQSFLEELERTVALLAFEDVSNCPVGELLDISQRLKTASEVNAAILTSQSHEKDPKLPSLLKMLLCAQNQLDEKAAYPRVNDLSTATLEDPAV
;
A
#
# COMPACT_ATOMS: atom_id res chain seq x y z
N MET A 1 -5.34 -52.48 -25.22
CA MET A 1 -5.70 -51.07 -25.48
C MET A 1 -7.12 -50.69 -25.06
N SER A 2 -8.09 -51.60 -24.97
CA SER A 2 -9.51 -51.24 -24.72
C SER A 2 -9.82 -50.77 -23.28
N LEU A 3 -9.29 -51.45 -22.25
CA LEU A 3 -9.59 -51.11 -20.84
C LEU A 3 -8.91 -49.82 -20.37
N PHE A 4 -7.64 -49.61 -20.74
CA PHE A 4 -6.87 -48.43 -20.34
C PHE A 4 -7.46 -47.11 -20.87
N LEU A 5 -7.97 -47.08 -22.10
CA LEU A 5 -8.65 -45.90 -22.64
C LEU A 5 -10.00 -45.62 -21.97
N LEU A 6 -10.69 -46.67 -21.50
CA LEU A 6 -11.94 -46.54 -20.77
C LEU A 6 -11.71 -45.95 -19.37
N GLU A 7 -10.65 -46.39 -18.67
CA GLU A 7 -10.24 -45.85 -17.37
C GLU A 7 -9.80 -44.40 -17.47
N ILE A 8 -9.04 -44.01 -18.52
CA ILE A 8 -8.69 -42.60 -18.76
C ILE A 8 -9.93 -41.76 -19.02
N ARG A 9 -10.92 -42.25 -19.78
CA ARG A 9 -12.17 -41.53 -19.99
C ARG A 9 -12.99 -41.39 -18.72
N GLN A 10 -13.10 -42.44 -17.91
CA GLN A 10 -13.80 -42.36 -16.63
C GLN A 10 -13.09 -41.43 -15.65
N LEU A 11 -11.76 -41.45 -15.60
CA LEU A 11 -11.00 -40.49 -14.80
C LEU A 11 -11.22 -39.06 -15.29
N ALA A 12 -11.20 -38.82 -16.61
CA ALA A 12 -11.47 -37.51 -17.18
C ALA A 12 -12.93 -37.06 -16.98
N GLU A 13 -13.90 -37.97 -17.00
CA GLU A 13 -15.32 -37.69 -16.71
C GLU A 13 -15.55 -37.45 -15.22
N ILE A 14 -14.89 -38.20 -14.32
CA ILE A 14 -14.93 -37.98 -12.88
C ILE A 14 -14.23 -36.65 -12.54
N GLU A 15 -13.10 -36.35 -13.17
CA GLU A 15 -12.42 -35.05 -13.05
C GLU A 15 -13.28 -33.92 -13.63
N ALA A 16 -13.93 -34.10 -14.77
CA ALA A 16 -14.83 -33.10 -15.35
C ALA A 16 -16.11 -32.91 -14.52
N MET A 17 -16.67 -33.98 -13.95
CA MET A 17 -17.80 -33.91 -13.02
C MET A 17 -17.39 -33.30 -11.68
N ALA A 18 -16.18 -33.55 -11.20
CA ALA A 18 -15.60 -32.89 -10.04
C ALA A 18 -15.23 -31.42 -10.31
N ALA A 19 -14.95 -31.07 -11.57
CA ALA A 19 -14.57 -29.74 -12.03
C ALA A 19 -15.75 -28.90 -12.55
N SER A 20 -16.99 -29.40 -12.52
CA SER A 20 -18.16 -28.61 -12.89
C SER A 20 -18.47 -27.59 -11.80
N LYS A 21 -17.83 -26.42 -11.92
CA LYS A 21 -18.04 -25.28 -11.02
C LYS A 21 -19.53 -24.92 -10.97
N LYS A 22 -20.03 -24.58 -9.79
CA LYS A 22 -21.42 -24.12 -9.64
C LYS A 22 -21.65 -22.86 -10.48
N LEU A 23 -22.59 -22.88 -11.41
CA LEU A 23 -23.00 -21.68 -12.14
C LEU A 23 -23.95 -20.85 -11.28
N ILE A 24 -23.64 -19.57 -11.10
CA ILE A 24 -24.50 -18.56 -10.48
C ILE A 24 -24.81 -17.52 -11.55
N THR A 25 -26.09 -17.33 -11.85
CA THR A 25 -26.50 -16.38 -12.90
C THR A 25 -26.41 -14.93 -12.40
N ARG A 26 -26.37 -13.98 -13.34
CA ARG A 26 -26.43 -12.54 -13.03
C ARG A 26 -27.65 -12.15 -12.21
N GLU A 27 -28.82 -12.68 -12.57
CA GLU A 27 -30.07 -12.41 -11.86
C GLU A 27 -30.02 -12.89 -10.40
N GLU A 28 -29.52 -14.12 -10.16
CA GLU A 28 -29.35 -14.64 -8.80
C GLU A 28 -28.35 -13.82 -7.98
N TRP A 29 -27.27 -13.37 -8.63
CA TRP A 29 -26.25 -12.55 -8.01
C TRP A 29 -26.75 -11.15 -7.64
N GLU A 30 -27.38 -10.44 -8.57
CA GLU A 30 -27.95 -9.11 -8.36
C GLU A 30 -29.03 -9.14 -7.28
N LYS A 31 -29.87 -10.18 -7.24
CA LYS A 31 -30.83 -10.38 -6.17
C LYS A 31 -30.15 -10.47 -4.80
N LYS A 32 -29.14 -11.34 -4.66
CA LYS A 32 -28.39 -11.47 -3.41
C LYS A 32 -27.69 -10.18 -3.02
N LEU A 33 -27.14 -9.46 -3.99
CA LEU A 33 -26.49 -8.17 -3.75
C LEU A 33 -27.48 -7.12 -3.26
N SER A 34 -28.69 -7.09 -3.82
CA SER A 34 -29.76 -6.18 -3.39
C SER A 34 -30.29 -6.47 -1.98
N ASP A 35 -30.19 -7.73 -1.53
CA ASP A 35 -30.58 -8.14 -0.18
C ASP A 35 -29.55 -7.69 0.89
N VAL A 36 -28.32 -7.32 0.48
CA VAL A 36 -27.29 -6.80 1.40
C VAL A 36 -27.62 -5.36 1.77
N LYS A 37 -28.00 -5.16 3.04
CA LYS A 37 -28.29 -3.84 3.59
C LYS A 37 -27.03 -3.21 4.18
N ILE A 38 -26.54 -2.16 3.54
CA ILE A 38 -25.45 -1.32 4.06
C ILE A 38 -26.05 0.01 4.54
N ARG A 39 -25.74 0.40 5.78
CA ARG A 39 -26.21 1.68 6.32
C ARG A 39 -25.39 2.82 5.72
N LYS A 40 -26.04 3.94 5.40
CA LYS A 40 -25.36 5.13 4.88
C LYS A 40 -24.29 5.63 5.85
N GLU A 41 -24.54 5.53 7.15
CA GLU A 41 -23.61 5.96 8.20
C GLU A 41 -22.32 5.12 8.19
N ASP A 42 -22.41 3.82 7.90
CA ASP A 42 -21.23 2.96 7.79
C ASP A 42 -20.39 3.31 6.55
N MET A 43 -21.06 3.61 5.43
CA MET A 43 -20.39 4.10 4.23
C MET A 43 -19.71 5.46 4.48
N ASN A 44 -20.38 6.37 5.18
CA ASN A 44 -19.80 7.66 5.50
C ASN A 44 -18.59 7.53 6.41
N LYS A 45 -18.63 6.65 7.43
CA LYS A 45 -17.49 6.36 8.29
C LYS A 45 -16.31 5.78 7.50
N LEU A 46 -16.58 4.94 6.50
CA LEU A 46 -15.55 4.39 5.63
C LEU A 46 -14.87 5.48 4.80
N VAL A 47 -15.65 6.40 4.23
CA VAL A 47 -15.13 7.56 3.49
C VAL A 47 -14.35 8.49 4.41
N MET A 48 -14.90 8.83 5.58
CA MET A 48 -14.24 9.68 6.56
C MET A 48 -12.91 9.07 7.01
N ASN A 49 -12.87 7.78 7.35
CA ASN A 49 -11.64 7.06 7.68
C ASN A 49 -10.61 7.17 6.55
N PHE A 50 -11.01 6.99 5.29
CA PHE A 50 -10.08 7.15 4.17
C PHE A 50 -9.54 8.59 4.06
N LEU A 51 -10.43 9.59 4.11
CA LEU A 51 -10.04 11.00 3.99
C LEU A 51 -9.07 11.42 5.09
N VAL A 52 -9.37 10.99 6.31
CA VAL A 52 -8.57 11.26 7.50
C VAL A 52 -7.23 10.52 7.41
N THR A 53 -7.23 9.21 7.20
CA THR A 53 -6.01 8.40 7.21
C THR A 53 -5.05 8.77 6.07
N GLU A 54 -5.54 9.15 4.90
CA GLU A 54 -4.69 9.63 3.79
C GLU A 54 -4.30 11.11 3.93
N GLY A 55 -5.00 11.85 4.78
CA GLY A 55 -4.73 13.23 5.16
C GLY A 55 -5.33 14.30 4.25
N TYR A 56 -6.45 13.99 3.61
CA TYR A 56 -7.24 14.94 2.81
C TYR A 56 -8.06 15.89 3.71
N VAL A 57 -7.40 16.77 4.47
CA VAL A 57 -8.00 17.65 5.50
C VAL A 57 -9.21 18.43 4.98
N GLU A 58 -9.04 19.14 3.86
CA GLU A 58 -10.11 19.98 3.30
C GLU A 58 -11.32 19.16 2.87
N ALA A 59 -11.08 17.97 2.33
CA ALA A 59 -12.14 17.05 1.92
C ALA A 59 -12.83 16.45 3.15
N ALA A 60 -12.07 16.07 4.19
CA ALA A 60 -12.61 15.59 5.46
C ALA A 60 -13.50 16.65 6.12
N GLU A 61 -13.07 17.91 6.15
CA GLU A 61 -13.85 19.00 6.76
C GLU A 61 -15.15 19.27 5.99
N LYS A 62 -15.08 19.36 4.65
CA LYS A 62 -16.30 19.49 3.82
C LYS A 62 -17.22 18.29 3.99
N PHE A 63 -16.66 17.08 3.98
CA PHE A 63 -17.42 15.85 4.15
C PHE A 63 -18.09 15.78 5.54
N ARG A 64 -17.42 16.23 6.59
CA ARG A 64 -17.97 16.35 7.95
C ARG A 64 -19.19 17.27 7.96
N MET A 65 -19.08 18.46 7.36
CA MET A 65 -20.19 19.42 7.28
C MET A 65 -21.41 18.88 6.51
N GLU A 66 -21.20 18.18 5.40
CA GLU A 66 -22.28 17.67 4.56
C GLU A 66 -22.91 16.37 5.09
N SER A 67 -22.10 15.48 5.67
CA SER A 67 -22.53 14.15 6.09
C SER A 67 -22.90 14.06 7.58
N GLY A 68 -22.47 15.03 8.40
CA GLY A 68 -22.57 14.97 9.87
C GLY A 68 -21.73 13.86 10.51
N THR A 69 -20.77 13.29 9.77
CA THR A 69 -19.90 12.21 10.26
C THR A 69 -18.65 12.84 10.87
N GLU A 70 -18.44 12.62 12.16
CA GLU A 70 -17.24 13.10 12.86
C GLU A 70 -16.02 12.22 12.56
N PRO A 71 -14.81 12.80 12.43
CA PRO A 71 -13.57 12.05 12.31
C PRO A 71 -13.17 11.42 13.66
N ASP A 72 -12.55 10.25 13.62
CA ASP A 72 -12.03 9.57 14.82
C ASP A 72 -10.75 10.25 15.38
N ILE A 73 -10.13 11.13 14.60
CA ILE A 73 -8.90 11.85 14.95
C ILE A 73 -9.11 13.34 14.74
N ASP A 74 -8.43 14.17 15.53
CA ASP A 74 -8.50 15.62 15.39
C ASP A 74 -7.96 16.05 14.01
N LEU A 75 -8.71 16.87 13.29
CA LEU A 75 -8.29 17.37 11.99
C LEU A 75 -7.02 18.23 12.07
N ALA A 76 -6.73 18.84 13.22
CA ALA A 76 -5.49 19.59 13.42
C ALA A 76 -4.24 18.69 13.33
N THR A 77 -4.29 17.47 13.88
CA THR A 77 -3.15 16.53 13.83
C THR A 77 -2.88 16.03 12.40
N ILE A 78 -3.91 16.07 11.54
CA ILE A 78 -3.75 15.76 10.13
C ILE A 78 -2.88 16.82 9.44
N THR A 79 -3.03 18.11 9.79
CA THR A 79 -2.22 19.18 9.20
C THR A 79 -0.73 18.96 9.45
N ASP A 80 -0.34 18.66 10.69
CA ASP A 80 1.07 18.43 11.04
C ASP A 80 1.60 17.16 10.36
N ARG A 81 0.81 16.07 10.36
CA ARG A 81 1.17 14.83 9.65
C ARG A 81 1.33 15.05 8.15
N MET A 82 0.49 15.90 7.54
CA MET A 82 0.63 16.24 6.12
C MET A 82 1.83 17.13 5.84
N ALA A 83 2.24 17.99 6.78
CA ALA A 83 3.49 18.71 6.67
C ALA A 83 4.69 17.75 6.61
N VAL A 84 4.72 16.72 7.46
CA VAL A 84 5.73 15.66 7.40
C VAL A 84 5.68 14.92 6.05
N LYS A 85 4.51 14.43 5.64
CA LYS A 85 4.33 13.69 4.38
C LYS A 85 4.83 14.53 3.18
N LYS A 86 4.51 15.82 3.16
CA LYS A 86 4.95 16.77 2.13
C LYS A 86 6.46 16.99 2.14
N ALA A 87 7.09 17.12 3.32
CA ALA A 87 8.53 17.25 3.44
C ALA A 87 9.26 16.06 2.80
N VAL A 88 8.85 14.82 3.11
CA VAL A 88 9.39 13.60 2.48
C VAL A 88 9.17 13.59 0.96
N GLN A 89 7.95 13.90 0.50
CA GLN A 89 7.62 13.93 -0.93
C GLN A 89 8.44 14.97 -1.72
N SER A 90 8.79 16.09 -1.07
CA SER A 90 9.65 17.11 -1.66
C SER A 90 11.14 16.75 -1.65
N GLY A 91 11.55 15.69 -0.94
CA GLY A 91 12.96 15.33 -0.73
C GLY A 91 13.62 16.03 0.46
N ASN A 92 12.88 16.84 1.23
CA ASN A 92 13.39 17.50 2.43
C ASN A 92 13.31 16.56 3.63
N VAL A 93 14.13 15.51 3.62
CA VAL A 93 14.08 14.43 4.61
C VAL A 93 14.50 14.91 6.01
N GLU A 94 15.44 15.85 6.10
CA GLU A 94 15.87 16.42 7.38
C GLU A 94 14.72 17.17 8.08
N ASP A 95 14.00 18.03 7.33
CA ASP A 95 12.80 18.73 7.80
C ASP A 95 11.70 17.73 8.20
N ALA A 96 11.57 16.61 7.47
CA ALA A 96 10.64 15.56 7.84
C ALA A 96 11.01 14.90 9.19
N ILE A 97 12.28 14.59 9.41
CA ILE A 97 12.78 13.99 10.66
C ILE A 97 12.56 14.93 11.84
N GLU A 98 12.88 16.22 11.68
CA GLU A 98 12.65 17.24 12.72
C GLU A 98 11.16 17.28 13.11
N LYS A 99 10.26 17.37 12.13
CA LYS A 99 8.81 17.38 12.38
C LYS A 99 8.28 16.09 13.00
N VAL A 100 8.84 14.93 12.63
CA VAL A 100 8.47 13.65 13.27
C VAL A 100 8.85 13.67 14.74
N ASN A 101 10.05 14.15 15.07
CA ASN A 101 10.52 14.23 16.45
C ASN A 101 9.73 15.27 17.27
N ASP A 102 9.32 16.39 16.66
CA ASP A 102 8.44 17.38 17.29
C ASP A 102 7.05 16.79 17.62
N LEU A 103 6.53 15.92 16.74
CA LEU A 103 5.26 15.24 16.95
C LEU A 103 5.36 14.18 18.04
N ASN A 104 6.36 13.31 17.95
CA ASN A 104 6.67 12.31 18.97
C ASN A 104 8.09 11.77 18.76
N PRO A 105 9.04 12.06 19.68
CA PRO A 105 10.43 11.62 19.55
C PRO A 105 10.60 10.10 19.60
N GLU A 106 9.63 9.35 20.15
CA GLU A 106 9.71 7.90 20.24
C GLU A 106 9.45 7.19 18.90
N ILE A 107 8.89 7.88 17.89
CA ILE A 107 8.49 7.24 16.61
C ILE A 107 9.70 6.62 15.91
N LEU A 108 10.80 7.35 15.81
CA LEU A 108 12.00 6.90 15.11
C LEU A 108 12.83 5.96 16.00
N ASP A 109 12.88 6.22 17.31
CA ASP A 109 13.60 5.39 18.29
C ASP A 109 13.01 3.98 18.39
N THR A 110 11.69 3.85 18.28
CA THR A 110 10.99 2.57 18.36
C THR A 110 10.83 1.86 17.01
N ASN A 111 11.25 2.50 15.91
CA ASN A 111 11.12 1.94 14.56
C ASN A 111 12.43 2.08 13.74
N PRO A 112 13.42 1.21 13.99
CA PRO A 112 14.70 1.23 13.28
C PRO A 112 14.58 1.10 11.76
N GLN A 113 13.57 0.36 11.27
CA GLN A 113 13.30 0.22 9.83
C GLN A 113 12.91 1.56 9.21
N LEU A 114 11.99 2.30 9.84
CA LEU A 114 11.56 3.60 9.34
C LEU A 114 12.73 4.60 9.36
N PHE A 115 13.49 4.61 10.45
CA PHE A 115 14.68 5.45 10.54
C PHE A 115 15.67 5.13 9.43
N PHE A 116 15.95 3.85 9.18
CA PHE A 116 16.81 3.41 8.08
C PHE A 116 16.30 3.90 6.72
N HIS A 117 15.01 3.72 6.41
CA HIS A 117 14.44 4.17 5.13
C HIS A 117 14.47 5.70 4.96
N LEU A 118 14.30 6.48 6.03
CA LEU A 118 14.48 7.93 5.98
C LEU A 118 15.93 8.29 5.66
N GLN A 119 16.90 7.71 6.36
CA GLN A 119 18.32 7.94 6.08
C GLN A 119 18.70 7.47 4.66
N GLN A 120 18.18 6.34 4.21
CA GLN A 120 18.33 5.88 2.83
C GLN A 120 17.75 6.88 1.83
N GLN A 121 16.56 7.44 2.10
CA GLN A 121 15.99 8.50 1.25
C GLN A 121 16.91 9.72 1.22
N ARG A 122 17.48 10.14 2.35
CA ARG A 122 18.44 11.24 2.42
C ARG A 122 19.67 10.97 1.55
N LEU A 123 20.21 9.76 1.59
CA LEU A 123 21.29 9.34 0.68
C LEU A 123 20.87 9.45 -0.80
N ILE A 124 19.68 8.97 -1.14
CA ILE A 124 19.13 9.09 -2.50
C ILE A 124 19.02 10.55 -2.95
N GLU A 125 18.64 11.47 -2.04
CA GLU A 125 18.59 12.90 -2.36
C GLU A 125 19.98 13.52 -2.54
N LEU A 126 20.99 13.10 -1.79
CA LEU A 126 22.37 13.53 -2.02
C LEU A 126 22.86 13.10 -3.42
N ILE A 127 22.61 11.84 -3.78
CA ILE A 127 22.95 11.27 -5.09
C ILE A 127 22.23 12.02 -6.21
N ARG A 128 20.92 12.26 -6.05
CA ARG A 128 20.09 12.99 -7.03
C ARG A 128 20.59 14.41 -7.29
N ASN A 129 21.16 15.05 -6.27
CA ASN A 129 21.73 16.40 -6.35
C ASN A 129 23.20 16.41 -6.81
N GLY A 130 23.78 15.25 -7.17
CA GLY A 130 25.16 15.14 -7.63
C GLY A 130 26.21 15.35 -6.53
N LYS A 131 25.82 15.25 -5.25
CA LYS A 131 26.71 15.44 -4.10
C LYS A 131 27.39 14.11 -3.74
N VAL A 132 28.27 13.63 -4.62
CA VAL A 132 28.85 12.28 -4.53
C VAL A 132 29.69 12.09 -3.26
N GLU A 133 30.55 13.05 -2.92
CA GLU A 133 31.42 12.97 -1.74
C GLU A 133 30.60 12.97 -0.45
N GLU A 134 29.61 13.88 -0.33
CA GLU A 134 28.69 13.93 0.82
C GLU A 134 27.88 12.63 0.94
N ALA A 135 27.43 12.06 -0.20
CA ALA A 135 26.70 10.81 -0.23
C ALA A 135 27.54 9.62 0.27
N LEU A 136 28.81 9.55 -0.14
CA LEU A 136 29.73 8.48 0.28
C LEU A 136 30.06 8.56 1.77
N GLU A 137 30.34 9.76 2.28
CA GLU A 137 30.58 10.00 3.70
C GLU A 137 29.34 9.63 4.51
N PHE A 138 28.17 10.13 4.11
CA PHE A 138 26.90 9.83 4.77
C PHE A 138 26.58 8.32 4.79
N ALA A 139 26.78 7.61 3.68
CA ALA A 139 26.57 6.17 3.63
C ALA A 139 27.48 5.41 4.62
N GLN A 140 28.73 5.83 4.75
CA GLN A 140 29.71 5.20 5.65
C GLN A 140 29.42 5.49 7.12
N GLU A 141 29.06 6.72 7.46
CA GLU A 141 28.86 7.13 8.86
C GLU A 141 27.48 6.73 9.40
N GLU A 142 26.43 6.86 8.60
CA GLU A 142 25.05 6.75 9.08
C GLU A 142 24.38 5.42 8.74
N LEU A 143 24.67 4.83 7.57
CA LEU A 143 23.97 3.65 7.08
C LEU A 143 24.78 2.35 7.24
N ALA A 144 26.10 2.38 7.03
CA ALA A 144 26.94 1.19 7.10
C ALA A 144 26.88 0.47 8.46
N PRO A 145 26.93 1.16 9.63
CA PRO A 145 26.81 0.48 10.92
C PRO A 145 25.49 -0.27 11.09
N ARG A 146 24.40 0.26 10.51
CA ARG A 146 23.07 -0.38 10.53
C ARG A 146 22.98 -1.57 9.58
N GLY A 147 23.67 -1.50 8.44
CA GLY A 147 23.81 -2.62 7.51
C GLY A 147 24.59 -3.79 8.11
N GLU A 148 25.62 -3.52 8.92
CA GLU A 148 26.38 -4.57 9.63
C GLU A 148 25.53 -5.33 10.65
N GLU A 149 24.58 -4.65 11.29
CA GLU A 149 23.67 -5.25 12.28
C GLU A 149 22.46 -5.97 11.66
N ASN A 150 22.10 -5.63 10.42
CA ASN A 150 20.91 -6.17 9.76
C ASN A 150 21.13 -6.41 8.26
N GLN A 151 21.07 -7.70 7.88
CA GLN A 151 21.25 -8.16 6.50
C GLN A 151 20.30 -7.49 5.49
N SER A 152 19.03 -7.23 5.86
CA SER A 152 18.10 -6.59 4.91
C SER A 152 18.50 -5.14 4.64
N PHE A 153 18.99 -4.43 5.65
CA PHE A 153 19.51 -3.07 5.51
C PHE A 153 20.75 -3.02 4.64
N LEU A 154 21.63 -4.02 4.78
CA LEU A 154 22.82 -4.11 3.93
C LEU A 154 22.44 -4.26 2.45
N GLU A 155 21.50 -5.16 2.13
CA GLU A 155 21.03 -5.36 0.74
C GLU A 155 20.41 -4.08 0.15
N GLU A 156 19.62 -3.35 0.94
CA GLU A 156 19.04 -2.08 0.53
C GLU A 156 20.09 -0.97 0.36
N LEU A 157 21.10 -0.93 1.23
CA LEU A 157 22.21 0.01 1.16
C LEU A 157 23.07 -0.24 -0.08
N GLU A 158 23.44 -1.49 -0.35
CA GLU A 158 24.22 -1.87 -1.53
C GLU A 158 23.52 -1.44 -2.83
N ARG A 159 22.21 -1.65 -2.92
CA ARG A 159 21.40 -1.18 -4.04
C ARG A 159 21.40 0.34 -4.16
N THR A 160 21.40 1.07 -3.05
CA THR A 160 21.40 2.54 -3.06
C THR A 160 22.76 3.08 -3.48
N VAL A 161 23.85 2.54 -2.94
CA VAL A 161 25.22 2.94 -3.29
C VAL A 161 25.56 2.57 -4.74
N ALA A 162 24.95 1.50 -5.28
CA ALA A 162 25.12 1.14 -6.70
C ALA A 162 24.71 2.26 -7.66
N LEU A 163 23.82 3.19 -7.27
CA LEU A 163 23.49 4.38 -8.07
C LEU A 163 24.73 5.22 -8.40
N LEU A 164 25.72 5.29 -7.49
CA LEU A 164 26.96 6.06 -7.67
C LEU A 164 27.89 5.46 -8.73
N ALA A 165 27.69 4.20 -9.11
CA ALA A 165 28.51 3.53 -10.12
C ALA A 165 28.08 3.83 -11.56
N PHE A 166 26.96 4.51 -11.77
CA PHE A 166 26.41 4.81 -13.09
C PHE A 166 26.36 6.32 -13.33
N GLU A 167 27.00 6.78 -14.41
CA GLU A 167 26.94 8.19 -14.83
C GLU A 167 25.55 8.57 -15.38
N ASP A 168 24.88 7.62 -16.04
CA ASP A 168 23.53 7.79 -16.59
C ASP A 168 22.50 6.97 -15.83
N VAL A 169 21.67 7.67 -15.07
CA VAL A 169 20.54 7.11 -14.30
C VAL A 169 19.59 6.31 -15.19
N SER A 170 19.42 6.69 -16.46
CA SER A 170 18.49 6.05 -17.40
C SER A 170 18.83 4.60 -17.69
N ASN A 171 20.11 4.22 -17.52
CA ASN A 171 20.62 2.88 -17.77
C ASN A 171 20.92 2.12 -16.45
N CYS A 172 20.59 2.70 -15.31
CA CYS A 172 20.90 2.13 -14.01
C CYS A 172 19.89 1.03 -13.64
N PRO A 173 20.32 -0.21 -13.32
CA PRO A 173 19.43 -1.30 -12.89
C PRO A 173 18.65 -1.04 -11.61
N VAL A 174 19.06 -0.02 -10.84
CA VAL A 174 18.43 0.43 -9.59
C VAL A 174 17.89 1.86 -9.71
N GLY A 175 17.74 2.37 -10.94
CA GLY A 175 17.28 3.73 -11.22
C GLY A 175 15.90 4.05 -10.68
N GLU A 176 15.07 3.04 -10.40
CA GLU A 176 13.76 3.19 -9.75
C GLU A 176 13.86 3.83 -8.36
N LEU A 177 15.01 3.73 -7.68
CA LEU A 177 15.25 4.40 -6.38
C LEU A 177 15.23 5.93 -6.50
N LEU A 178 15.51 6.47 -7.69
CA LEU A 178 15.46 7.92 -7.96
C LEU A 178 14.06 8.38 -8.39
N ASP A 179 13.14 7.46 -8.65
CA ASP A 179 11.77 7.78 -9.02
C ASP A 179 10.99 8.41 -7.85
N ILE A 180 9.93 9.13 -8.18
CA ILE A 180 9.03 9.72 -7.18
C ILE A 180 8.35 8.66 -6.31
N SER A 181 8.15 7.44 -6.82
CA SER A 181 7.57 6.32 -6.08
C SER A 181 8.34 5.97 -4.80
N GLN A 182 9.67 6.12 -4.78
CA GLN A 182 10.45 5.86 -3.57
C GLN A 182 10.14 6.88 -2.46
N ARG A 183 10.04 8.17 -2.81
CA ARG A 183 9.60 9.20 -1.85
C ARG A 183 8.18 8.96 -1.37
N LEU A 184 7.28 8.52 -2.26
CA LEU A 184 5.89 8.20 -1.90
C LEU A 184 5.79 7.00 -0.95
N LYS A 185 6.64 5.98 -1.15
CA LYS A 185 6.76 4.83 -0.26
C LYS A 185 7.19 5.28 1.14
N THR A 186 8.32 5.97 1.26
CA THR A 186 8.82 6.47 2.55
C THR A 186 7.82 7.41 3.23
N ALA A 187 7.18 8.31 2.47
CA ALA A 187 6.16 9.20 3.01
C ALA A 187 4.94 8.45 3.57
N SER A 188 4.56 7.32 2.96
CA SER A 188 3.47 6.46 3.44
C SER A 188 3.85 5.71 4.71
N GLU A 189 5.10 5.25 4.83
CA GLU A 189 5.60 4.58 6.04
C GLU A 189 5.68 5.54 7.22
N VAL A 190 6.18 6.76 7.02
CA VAL A 190 6.19 7.81 8.05
C VAL A 190 4.77 8.14 8.49
N ASN A 191 3.85 8.29 7.52
CA ASN A 191 2.43 8.54 7.80
C ASN A 191 1.79 7.45 8.67
N ALA A 192 2.05 6.18 8.33
CA ALA A 192 1.57 5.03 9.07
C ALA A 192 2.15 4.97 10.50
N ALA A 193 3.42 5.32 10.67
CA ALA A 193 4.06 5.34 11.98
C ALA A 193 3.52 6.46 12.88
N ILE A 194 3.30 7.66 12.33
CA ILE A 194 2.65 8.76 13.08
C ILE A 194 1.26 8.33 13.55
N LEU A 195 0.43 7.76 12.66
CA LEU A 195 -0.90 7.27 13.02
C LEU A 195 -0.84 6.20 14.11
N THR A 196 0.07 5.23 13.99
CA THR A 196 0.26 4.17 14.99
C THR A 196 0.65 4.76 16.34
N SER A 197 1.55 5.74 16.37
CA SER A 197 1.98 6.42 17.59
C SER A 197 0.84 7.18 18.29
N GLN A 198 -0.15 7.63 17.52
CA GLN A 198 -1.36 8.31 18.00
C GLN A 198 -2.48 7.32 18.35
N SER A 199 -2.20 6.00 18.40
CA SER A 199 -3.19 4.93 18.61
C SER A 199 -4.29 4.88 17.54
N HIS A 200 -3.95 5.29 16.32
CA HIS A 200 -4.86 5.26 15.17
C HIS A 200 -4.51 4.13 14.20
N GLU A 201 -5.48 3.79 13.35
CA GLU A 201 -5.27 2.80 12.30
C GLU A 201 -4.24 3.31 11.29
N LYS A 202 -3.21 2.50 11.04
CA LYS A 202 -2.12 2.83 10.12
C LYS A 202 -2.52 2.91 8.65
N ASP A 203 -3.55 2.14 8.25
CA ASP A 203 -4.00 1.97 6.87
C ASP A 203 -5.50 2.30 6.78
N PRO A 204 -5.97 2.92 5.69
CA PRO A 204 -7.39 3.16 5.50
C PRO A 204 -8.15 1.85 5.26
N LYS A 205 -9.39 1.76 5.76
CA LYS A 205 -10.24 0.56 5.66
C LYS A 205 -10.66 0.25 4.23
N LEU A 206 -10.87 1.26 3.39
CA LEU A 206 -11.42 1.08 2.06
C LEU A 206 -10.53 0.22 1.15
N PRO A 207 -9.21 0.48 0.99
CA PRO A 207 -8.32 -0.42 0.26
C PRO A 207 -8.30 -1.85 0.81
N SER A 208 -8.42 -2.02 2.14
CA SER A 208 -8.48 -3.35 2.76
C SER A 208 -9.75 -4.12 2.36
N LEU A 209 -10.90 -3.43 2.28
CA LEU A 209 -12.15 -4.02 1.78
C LEU A 209 -12.06 -4.37 0.29
N LEU A 210 -11.42 -3.53 -0.52
CA LEU A 210 -11.20 -3.83 -1.94
C LEU A 210 -10.29 -5.04 -2.13
N LYS A 211 -9.21 -5.15 -1.36
CA LYS A 211 -8.34 -6.34 -1.34
C LYS A 211 -9.12 -7.59 -0.90
N MET A 212 -10.01 -7.45 0.09
CA MET A 212 -10.86 -8.55 0.55
C MET A 212 -11.83 -9.01 -0.53
N LEU A 213 -12.44 -8.09 -1.29
CA LEU A 213 -13.28 -8.41 -2.44
C LEU A 213 -12.49 -9.22 -3.48
N LEU A 214 -11.31 -8.75 -3.89
CA LEU A 214 -10.45 -9.44 -4.85
C LEU A 214 -10.05 -10.85 -4.37
N CYS A 215 -9.68 -10.96 -3.09
CA CYS A 215 -9.36 -12.25 -2.47
C CYS A 215 -10.56 -13.20 -2.45
N ALA A 216 -11.75 -12.69 -2.10
CA ALA A 216 -12.98 -13.48 -2.09
C ALA A 216 -13.36 -13.97 -3.49
N GLN A 217 -13.20 -13.13 -4.52
CA GLN A 217 -13.40 -13.51 -5.91
C GLN A 217 -12.42 -14.61 -6.33
N ASN A 218 -11.13 -14.49 -6.05
CA ASN A 218 -10.14 -15.52 -6.37
C ASN A 218 -10.45 -16.87 -5.71
N GLN A 219 -10.93 -16.87 -4.47
CA GLN A 219 -11.37 -18.10 -3.80
C GLN A 219 -12.66 -18.68 -4.39
N LEU A 220 -13.55 -17.81 -4.89
CA LEU A 220 -14.79 -18.23 -5.52
C LEU A 220 -14.55 -18.79 -6.93
N ASP A 221 -13.50 -18.31 -7.63
CA ASP A 221 -13.09 -18.78 -8.95
C ASP A 221 -12.80 -20.30 -8.94
N GLU A 222 -12.37 -20.89 -7.81
CA GLU A 222 -12.16 -22.34 -7.69
C GLU A 222 -13.46 -23.15 -7.61
N LYS A 223 -14.58 -22.51 -7.22
CA LYS A 223 -15.81 -23.20 -6.78
C LYS A 223 -17.03 -22.90 -7.63
N ALA A 224 -17.06 -21.73 -8.26
CA ALA A 224 -18.22 -21.25 -8.99
C ALA A 224 -17.82 -20.43 -10.21
N ALA A 225 -18.69 -20.45 -11.21
CA ALA A 225 -18.74 -19.45 -12.26
C ALA A 225 -19.84 -18.45 -11.88
N TYR A 226 -19.48 -17.19 -11.70
CA TYR A 226 -20.36 -16.13 -11.17
C TYR A 226 -20.03 -14.78 -11.83
N PRO A 227 -20.92 -13.78 -11.72
CA PRO A 227 -20.65 -12.44 -12.21
C PRO A 227 -19.52 -11.77 -11.43
N ARG A 228 -18.44 -11.39 -12.11
CA ARG A 228 -17.19 -10.94 -11.49
C ARG A 228 -17.00 -9.43 -11.67
N VAL A 229 -16.50 -8.76 -10.64
CA VAL A 229 -16.01 -7.39 -10.74
C VAL A 229 -14.54 -7.42 -11.14
N ASN A 230 -14.24 -6.98 -12.37
CA ASN A 230 -12.87 -6.86 -12.86
C ASN A 230 -12.31 -5.44 -12.73
N ASP A 231 -13.19 -4.43 -12.82
CA ASP A 231 -12.85 -3.02 -12.61
C ASP A 231 -13.49 -2.50 -11.32
N LEU A 232 -12.64 -2.26 -10.32
CA LEU A 232 -13.07 -1.75 -9.01
C LEU A 232 -13.57 -0.30 -9.07
N SER A 233 -13.20 0.47 -10.09
CA SER A 233 -13.59 1.88 -10.21
C SER A 233 -15.02 2.04 -10.70
N THR A 234 -15.48 1.13 -11.57
CA THR A 234 -16.84 1.12 -12.11
C THR A 234 -17.74 0.11 -11.41
N ALA A 235 -17.15 -0.87 -10.71
CA ALA A 235 -17.84 -1.98 -10.06
C ALA A 235 -18.78 -2.76 -10.99
N THR A 236 -18.47 -2.79 -12.30
CA THR A 236 -19.29 -3.50 -13.29
C THR A 236 -19.13 -5.00 -13.13
N LEU A 237 -20.26 -5.71 -13.13
CA LEU A 237 -20.30 -7.17 -13.14
C LEU A 237 -20.19 -7.68 -14.59
N GLU A 238 -19.14 -8.44 -14.86
CA GLU A 238 -18.98 -9.24 -16.07
C GLU A 238 -19.57 -10.63 -15.86
N ASP A 239 -20.31 -11.12 -16.85
CA ASP A 239 -20.95 -12.43 -16.79
C ASP A 239 -19.91 -13.57 -16.72
N PRO A 240 -20.21 -14.69 -16.04
CA PRO A 240 -19.30 -15.83 -16.00
C PRO A 240 -18.99 -16.35 -17.41
N ALA A 241 -17.71 -16.62 -17.68
CA ALA A 241 -17.33 -17.40 -18.86
C ALA A 241 -17.93 -18.81 -18.73
N VAL A 242 -18.82 -19.17 -19.66
CA VAL A 242 -19.45 -20.49 -19.76
C VAL A 242 -18.45 -21.51 -20.28
#